data_AF-A0A7S0CGI3-F1
#
_entry.id   AF-A0A7S0CGI3-F1
#
_cell.length_a   1.000
_cell.length_b   1.000
_cell.length_c   1.000
_cell.angle_alpha   90.00
_cell.angle_beta   90.00
_cell.angle_gamma   90.00
#
_symmetry.space_group_name_H-M   'P 1'
#
loop_
_entity.id
_entity.type
_entity.pdbx_description
1 polymer ?
#
loop_
_entity_poly.entity_id
_entity_poly.type
_entity_poly.pdbx_seq_one_letter_code
_entity_poly.pdbx_strand_id
1 'polypeptide(L)'
;LELKITFLCLCSTVAGFHSAQRQRCVVLGICTNHLKKRNTFGFRLYNNISGNSSDVEAVREKLELSIGASYDLESNASPPPMTITQKERREHEINLIKSLEESDEASQHLWEHWFNERGASPAKKLEETNILMNAGPGFWDKAEEKLLEIINEQGYYWVEPLNRLATLKFMQGKHEESKDLCLKVLDIKPWHFGALSGIVLVFVNLNDSNNAKIWANRRLPPLQPTGENEHRREWVVRAVKDAHNALSHDESRGTESDFEEKSSLDDDLYGSDNTWQ
;
A
#
# COMPACT_ATOMS: atom_id res chain seq x y z
N LEU A 1 -12.02 35.26 -22.44
CA LEU A 1 -12.32 35.23 -21.00
C LEU A 1 -11.46 34.17 -20.35
N GLU A 2 -10.27 34.56 -19.88
CA GLU A 2 -9.36 33.70 -19.12
C GLU A 2 -9.81 33.67 -17.66
N LEU A 3 -10.26 32.51 -17.16
CA LEU A 3 -10.41 32.29 -15.72
C LEU A 3 -9.12 31.66 -15.18
N LYS A 4 -8.31 32.50 -14.54
CA LYS A 4 -7.20 32.11 -13.68
C LYS A 4 -7.77 31.30 -12.51
N ILE A 5 -7.50 29.99 -12.48
CA ILE A 5 -7.73 29.16 -11.31
C ILE A 5 -6.49 29.28 -10.42
N THR A 6 -6.62 30.12 -9.39
CA THR A 6 -5.69 30.22 -8.27
C THR A 6 -5.81 28.94 -7.44
N PHE A 7 -4.83 28.04 -7.51
CA PHE A 7 -4.70 26.94 -6.57
C PHE A 7 -3.86 27.41 -5.37
N LEU A 8 -4.53 27.57 -4.23
CA LEU A 8 -3.93 27.80 -2.93
C LEU A 8 -3.09 26.57 -2.53
N CYS A 9 -1.80 26.63 -2.84
CA CYS A 9 -0.80 25.91 -2.08
C CYS A 9 -0.66 26.65 -0.75
N LEU A 10 -1.26 26.14 0.33
CA LEU A 10 -1.03 26.64 1.69
C LEU A 10 0.41 26.26 2.12
N CYS A 11 1.39 26.96 1.56
CA CYS A 11 2.70 27.16 2.18
C CYS A 11 2.63 28.50 2.91
N SER A 12 2.00 28.53 4.07
CA SER A 12 2.13 29.68 4.97
C SER A 12 3.45 29.58 5.72
N THR A 13 4.32 30.52 5.38
CA THR A 13 5.49 31.02 6.10
C THR A 13 5.39 30.88 7.63
N VAL A 14 6.07 29.88 8.19
CA VAL A 14 6.64 29.96 9.54
C VAL A 14 8.08 29.46 9.43
N ALA A 15 9.02 30.36 9.68
CA ALA A 15 10.43 30.04 9.69
C ALA A 15 10.71 29.03 10.82
N GLY A 16 11.24 27.86 10.46
CA GLY A 16 11.90 26.95 11.40
C GLY A 16 11.15 25.68 11.76
N PHE A 17 10.98 24.75 10.81
CA PHE A 17 11.03 23.30 11.06
C PHE A 17 11.52 22.61 9.77
N HIS A 18 12.65 21.89 9.85
CA HIS A 18 13.44 21.43 8.70
C HIS A 18 13.11 20.00 8.24
N SER A 19 13.38 19.78 6.94
CA SER A 19 13.41 18.54 6.13
C SER A 19 12.11 17.81 5.77
N ALA A 20 11.18 17.51 6.69
CA ALA A 20 10.07 16.58 6.40
C ALA A 20 9.01 17.10 5.40
N GLN A 21 8.88 18.43 5.22
CA GLN A 21 7.88 19.02 4.31
C GLN A 21 8.33 19.14 2.85
N ARG A 22 9.64 19.13 2.55
CA ARG A 22 10.12 19.26 1.15
C ARG A 22 9.95 17.99 0.32
N GLN A 23 9.97 16.82 0.95
CA GLN A 23 9.72 15.53 0.28
C GLN A 23 8.23 15.31 -0.07
N ARG A 24 7.31 15.99 0.65
CA ARG A 24 5.85 15.87 0.49
C ARG A 24 5.34 16.40 -0.85
N CYS A 25 6.03 17.36 -1.45
CA CYS A 25 5.68 17.90 -2.75
C CYS A 25 6.13 17.03 -3.93
N VAL A 26 6.94 15.98 -3.77
CA VAL A 26 7.51 15.26 -4.92
C VAL A 26 6.65 14.08 -5.34
N VAL A 27 6.02 13.33 -4.43
CA VAL A 27 5.06 12.27 -4.80
C VAL A 27 3.79 12.87 -5.43
N LEU A 28 3.27 13.96 -4.87
CA LEU A 28 2.17 14.75 -5.44
C LEU A 28 2.62 15.65 -6.63
N GLY A 29 3.87 16.10 -6.64
CA GLY A 29 4.46 16.98 -7.66
C GLY A 29 4.91 16.27 -8.93
N ILE A 30 5.42 15.04 -8.83
CA ILE A 30 5.69 14.16 -9.98
C ILE A 30 4.36 13.76 -10.61
N CYS A 31 3.32 13.46 -9.80
CA CYS A 31 1.96 13.27 -10.29
C CYS A 31 1.48 14.49 -11.10
N THR A 32 1.66 15.72 -10.60
CA THR A 32 1.16 16.93 -11.28
C THR A 32 2.02 17.41 -12.47
N ASN A 33 3.34 17.28 -12.42
CA ASN A 33 4.22 17.70 -13.51
C ASN A 33 4.20 16.74 -14.71
N HIS A 34 4.00 15.43 -14.49
CA HIS A 34 3.84 14.49 -15.60
C HIS A 34 2.44 14.59 -16.25
N LEU A 35 1.41 14.96 -15.47
CA LEU A 35 0.06 15.25 -15.97
C LEU A 35 0.01 16.51 -16.85
N LYS A 36 0.84 17.53 -16.60
CA LYS A 36 0.89 18.75 -17.44
C LYS A 36 1.25 18.50 -18.91
N LYS A 37 2.02 17.43 -19.22
CA LYS A 37 2.40 17.08 -20.59
C LYS A 37 1.37 16.22 -21.35
N ARG A 38 0.33 15.70 -20.69
CA ARG A 38 -0.74 14.88 -21.31
C ARG A 38 -2.15 15.41 -21.00
N ASN A 39 -2.25 16.70 -20.67
CA ASN A 39 -3.45 17.32 -20.10
C ASN A 39 -4.53 17.65 -21.14
N THR A 40 -5.16 16.61 -21.68
CA THR A 40 -6.51 16.69 -22.28
C THR A 40 -7.38 15.46 -21.95
N PHE A 41 -6.83 14.37 -21.40
CA PHE A 41 -7.58 13.12 -21.19
C PHE A 41 -8.03 12.87 -19.73
N GLY A 42 -7.28 13.37 -18.73
CA GLY A 42 -7.47 13.00 -17.32
C GLY A 42 -8.68 13.62 -16.60
N PHE A 43 -9.28 14.69 -17.14
CA PHE A 43 -10.38 15.40 -16.48
C PHE A 43 -11.77 14.81 -16.81
N ARG A 44 -11.86 13.84 -17.74
CA ARG A 44 -13.14 13.34 -18.28
C ARG A 44 -13.52 11.92 -17.86
N LEU A 45 -12.78 11.32 -16.92
CA LEU A 45 -13.06 9.96 -16.43
C LEU A 45 -13.96 9.89 -15.19
N TYR A 46 -14.48 11.04 -14.71
CA TYR A 46 -15.28 11.10 -13.49
C TYR A 46 -16.79 10.95 -13.67
N ASN A 47 -17.29 10.76 -14.90
CA ASN A 47 -18.74 10.65 -15.13
C ASN A 47 -19.10 9.33 -15.80
N ASN A 48 -19.85 8.52 -15.07
CA ASN A 48 -20.49 7.25 -15.43
C ASN A 48 -19.52 6.10 -15.74
N ILE A 49 -19.42 5.14 -14.80
CA ILE A 49 -19.52 3.69 -15.01
C ILE A 49 -19.50 3.02 -13.63
N SER A 50 -20.58 2.33 -13.29
CA SER A 50 -20.68 1.39 -12.17
C SER A 50 -19.79 0.16 -12.44
N GLY A 51 -18.49 0.26 -12.11
CA GLY A 51 -17.58 -0.88 -12.15
C GLY A 51 -17.81 -1.78 -10.94
N ASN A 52 -18.14 -3.05 -11.17
CA ASN A 52 -18.51 -3.99 -10.13
C ASN A 52 -17.25 -4.53 -9.41
N SER A 53 -17.36 -4.78 -8.10
CA SER A 53 -16.23 -5.27 -7.27
C SER A 53 -15.66 -6.63 -7.74
N SER A 54 -16.40 -7.38 -8.55
CA SER A 54 -16.00 -8.67 -9.12
C SER A 54 -14.83 -8.57 -10.10
N ASP A 55 -14.70 -7.43 -10.79
CA ASP A 55 -13.79 -7.32 -11.93
C ASP A 55 -12.33 -7.14 -11.47
N VAL A 56 -12.14 -6.54 -10.30
CA VAL A 56 -10.82 -6.31 -9.71
C VAL A 56 -10.28 -7.60 -9.10
N GLU A 57 -11.16 -8.39 -8.50
CA GLU A 57 -10.81 -9.63 -7.83
C GLU A 57 -10.47 -10.72 -8.87
N ALA A 58 -11.11 -10.69 -10.04
CA ALA A 58 -10.73 -11.51 -11.18
C ALA A 58 -9.35 -11.15 -11.78
N VAL A 59 -8.96 -9.87 -11.72
CA VAL A 59 -7.60 -9.41 -12.12
C VAL A 59 -6.57 -9.88 -11.10
N ARG A 60 -6.93 -9.87 -9.81
CA ARG A 60 -6.10 -10.33 -8.70
C ARG A 60 -5.81 -11.84 -8.76
N GLU A 61 -6.83 -12.67 -8.97
CA GLU A 61 -6.72 -14.14 -9.01
C GLU A 61 -5.79 -14.62 -10.13
N LYS A 62 -5.77 -13.94 -11.28
CA LYS A 62 -4.85 -14.26 -12.39
C LYS A 62 -3.38 -13.97 -12.09
N LEU A 63 -3.06 -13.21 -11.03
CA LEU A 63 -1.75 -12.63 -10.81
C LEU A 63 -0.94 -13.29 -9.68
N GLU A 64 -1.58 -14.06 -8.79
CA GLU A 64 -0.90 -14.81 -7.73
C GLU A 64 0.16 -15.79 -8.26
N LEU A 65 0.12 -16.11 -9.56
CA LEU A 65 1.08 -16.98 -10.25
C LEU A 65 2.34 -16.26 -10.81
N SER A 66 2.37 -14.92 -10.94
CA SER A 66 3.49 -14.21 -11.63
C SER A 66 4.50 -13.55 -10.70
N ILE A 67 4.08 -13.08 -9.52
CA ILE A 67 4.92 -12.26 -8.62
C ILE A 67 6.11 -13.03 -8.05
N GLY A 68 5.93 -14.34 -7.76
CA GLY A 68 6.98 -15.19 -7.17
C GLY A 68 8.15 -15.52 -8.11
N ALA A 69 8.06 -15.17 -9.41
CA ALA A 69 9.09 -15.52 -10.38
C ALA A 69 10.07 -14.37 -10.72
N SER A 70 9.68 -13.10 -10.48
CA SER A 70 10.49 -11.93 -10.91
C SER A 70 11.44 -11.39 -9.85
N TYR A 71 11.10 -11.59 -8.59
CA TYR A 71 11.91 -11.25 -7.44
C TYR A 71 11.82 -12.51 -6.58
N ASP A 72 12.93 -13.15 -6.22
CA ASP A 72 12.99 -14.31 -5.30
C ASP A 72 12.53 -13.90 -3.88
N LEU A 73 11.33 -13.32 -3.78
CA LEU A 73 10.61 -13.04 -2.55
C LEU A 73 10.08 -14.40 -2.12
N GLU A 74 10.82 -15.07 -1.24
CA GLU A 74 10.50 -16.41 -0.75
C GLU A 74 8.99 -16.58 -0.55
N SER A 75 8.40 -17.42 -1.41
CA SER A 75 6.95 -17.60 -1.55
C SER A 75 6.30 -18.35 -0.40
N ASN A 76 7.02 -18.62 0.70
CA ASN A 76 6.58 -19.50 1.77
C ASN A 76 6.64 -18.89 3.17
N ALA A 77 6.96 -17.60 3.33
CA ALA A 77 6.78 -16.96 4.63
C ALA A 77 5.27 -16.81 4.90
N SER A 78 4.73 -17.66 5.77
CA SER A 78 3.40 -17.44 6.35
C SER A 78 3.33 -16.02 6.93
N PRO A 79 2.17 -15.34 6.87
CA PRO A 79 1.98 -14.09 7.59
C PRO A 79 2.46 -14.28 9.04
N PRO A 80 3.22 -13.32 9.58
CA PRO A 80 3.70 -13.44 10.95
C PRO A 80 2.49 -13.62 11.90
N PRO A 81 2.59 -14.51 12.90
CA PRO A 81 1.50 -14.75 13.84
C PRO A 81 1.10 -13.44 14.51
N MET A 82 -0.21 -13.24 14.70
CA MET A 82 -0.71 -11.96 15.13
C MET A 82 -0.54 -11.76 16.64
N THR A 83 0.47 -10.99 17.00
CA THR A 83 0.73 -10.53 18.37
C THR A 83 -0.29 -9.47 18.82
N ILE A 84 -0.44 -9.28 20.14
CA ILE A 84 -1.26 -8.21 20.73
C ILE A 84 -0.89 -6.85 20.12
N THR A 85 0.40 -6.55 20.00
CA THR A 85 0.90 -5.31 19.40
C THR A 85 0.49 -5.15 17.94
N GLN A 86 0.45 -6.22 17.14
CA GLN A 86 0.00 -6.15 15.74
C GLN A 86 -1.50 -5.90 15.64
N LYS A 87 -2.29 -6.53 16.52
CA LYS A 87 -3.73 -6.27 16.61
C LYS A 87 -4.01 -4.81 16.96
N GLU A 88 -3.39 -4.28 18.00
CA GLU A 88 -3.53 -2.87 18.40
C GLU A 88 -3.14 -1.91 17.26
N ARG A 89 -2.07 -2.23 16.52
CA ARG A 89 -1.68 -1.46 15.33
C ARG A 89 -2.75 -1.49 14.24
N ARG A 90 -3.31 -2.66 13.95
CA ARG A 90 -4.38 -2.80 12.94
C ARG A 90 -5.66 -2.08 13.35
N GLU A 91 -6.03 -2.13 14.62
CA GLU A 91 -7.17 -1.37 15.14
C GLU A 91 -6.94 0.14 15.02
N HIS A 92 -5.71 0.60 15.31
CA HIS A 92 -5.33 1.99 15.09
C HIS A 92 -5.38 2.38 13.60
N GLU A 93 -4.88 1.52 12.71
CA GLU A 93 -4.98 1.68 11.25
C GLU A 93 -6.45 1.86 10.82
N ILE A 94 -7.35 1.01 11.30
CA ILE A 94 -8.80 1.08 11.02
C ILE A 94 -9.38 2.43 11.48
N ASN A 95 -8.99 2.93 12.64
CA ASN A 95 -9.46 4.22 13.16
C ASN A 95 -8.95 5.40 12.31
N LEU A 96 -7.71 5.33 11.84
CA LEU A 96 -7.19 6.30 10.87
C LEU A 96 -7.96 6.25 9.55
N ILE A 97 -8.29 5.06 9.04
CA ILE A 97 -9.12 4.90 7.83
C ILE A 97 -10.50 5.53 8.01
N LYS A 98 -11.17 5.31 9.15
CA LYS A 98 -12.46 5.95 9.46
C LYS A 98 -12.36 7.48 9.43
N SER A 99 -11.23 8.01 9.92
CA SER A 99 -11.00 9.46 9.97
C SER A 99 -10.78 10.09 8.59
N LEU A 100 -10.46 9.28 7.56
CA LEU A 100 -10.39 9.72 6.16
C LEU A 100 -11.74 10.13 5.59
N GLU A 101 -12.86 9.95 6.28
CA GLU A 101 -14.14 10.42 5.77
C GLU A 101 -14.16 11.96 5.73
N GLU A 102 -13.71 12.57 6.82
CA GLU A 102 -13.88 14.00 7.08
C GLU A 102 -12.54 14.77 7.14
N SER A 103 -11.39 14.10 7.06
CA SER A 103 -10.07 14.73 7.17
C SER A 103 -9.10 14.28 6.07
N ASP A 104 -8.35 15.23 5.52
CA ASP A 104 -7.19 14.94 4.67
C ASP A 104 -5.92 14.76 5.52
N GLU A 105 -5.83 15.37 6.70
CA GLU A 105 -4.75 15.16 7.66
C GLU A 105 -4.66 13.70 8.11
N ALA A 106 -5.80 13.01 8.22
CA ALA A 106 -5.85 11.57 8.49
C ALA A 106 -5.07 10.73 7.45
N SER A 107 -4.98 11.19 6.19
CA SER A 107 -4.18 10.50 5.16
C SER A 107 -2.68 10.59 5.45
N GLN A 108 -2.22 11.70 6.03
CA GLN A 108 -0.83 11.85 6.45
C GLN A 108 -0.53 10.91 7.62
N HIS A 109 -1.38 10.87 8.64
CA HIS A 109 -1.19 9.98 9.79
C HIS A 109 -1.23 8.50 9.38
N LEU A 110 -2.11 8.12 8.45
CA LEU A 110 -2.18 6.76 7.93
C LEU A 110 -0.92 6.39 7.14
N TRP A 111 -0.40 7.31 6.34
CA TRP A 111 0.88 7.10 5.66
C TRP A 111 2.04 6.95 6.65
N GLU A 112 2.13 7.83 7.65
CA GLU A 112 3.14 7.74 8.72
C GLU A 112 3.03 6.42 9.49
N HIS A 113 1.81 5.93 9.72
CA HIS A 113 1.55 4.65 10.35
C HIS A 113 2.13 3.48 9.52
N TRP A 114 1.85 3.41 8.21
CA TRP A 114 2.42 2.39 7.33
C TRP A 114 3.94 2.49 7.20
N PHE A 115 4.46 3.72 7.14
CA PHE A 115 5.89 3.96 7.03
C PHE A 115 6.67 3.49 8.27
N ASN A 116 6.05 3.51 9.45
CA ASN A 116 6.66 3.12 10.72
C ASN A 116 6.18 1.74 11.22
N GLU A 117 5.59 0.92 10.35
CA GLU A 117 4.96 -0.35 10.73
C GLU A 117 5.93 -1.33 11.41
N ARG A 118 7.21 -1.31 11.00
CA ARG A 118 8.30 -2.13 11.59
C ARG A 118 9.19 -1.38 12.58
N GLY A 119 8.76 -0.20 13.02
CA GLY A 119 9.47 0.63 14.00
C GLY A 119 10.55 1.53 13.41
N ALA A 120 11.23 2.28 14.29
CA ALA A 120 12.06 3.41 13.91
C ALA A 120 13.31 3.03 13.09
N SER A 121 13.96 1.90 13.39
CA SER A 121 15.18 1.49 12.68
C SER A 121 14.90 1.12 11.21
N PRO A 122 13.94 0.22 10.90
CA PRO A 122 13.54 -0.03 9.50
C PRO A 122 13.00 1.22 8.80
N ALA A 123 12.20 2.05 9.47
CA ALA A 123 11.68 3.29 8.90
C ALA A 123 12.80 4.26 8.49
N LYS A 124 13.87 4.35 9.28
CA LYS A 124 15.05 5.15 8.94
C LYS A 124 15.75 4.63 7.68
N LYS A 125 15.95 3.32 7.55
CA LYS A 125 16.52 2.71 6.32
C LYS A 125 15.67 3.03 5.09
N LEU A 126 14.34 2.95 5.24
CA LEU A 126 13.41 3.27 4.15
C LEU A 126 13.47 4.75 3.76
N GLU A 127 13.65 5.64 4.74
CA GLU A 127 13.81 7.08 4.50
C GLU A 127 15.13 7.42 3.79
N GLU A 128 16.24 6.81 4.19
CA GLU A 128 17.51 6.92 3.47
C GLU A 128 17.39 6.44 2.01
N THR A 129 16.58 5.41 1.79
CA THR A 129 16.30 4.88 0.45
C THR A 129 15.44 5.83 -0.39
N ASN A 130 14.44 6.48 0.22
CA ASN A 130 13.67 7.55 -0.44
C ASN A 130 14.57 8.71 -0.90
N ILE A 131 15.60 9.07 -0.14
CA ILE A 131 16.56 10.10 -0.54
C ILE A 131 17.30 9.69 -1.82
N LEU A 132 17.72 8.42 -1.92
CA LEU A 132 18.37 7.89 -3.13
C LEU A 132 17.42 7.88 -4.34
N MET A 133 16.17 7.44 -4.16
CA MET A 133 15.15 7.46 -5.23
C MET A 133 14.97 8.87 -5.80
N ASN A 134 14.93 9.87 -4.92
CA ASN A 134 14.74 11.28 -5.27
C ASN A 134 16.00 11.96 -5.83
N ALA A 135 17.19 11.38 -5.61
CA ALA A 135 18.44 11.88 -6.18
C ALA A 135 18.53 11.65 -7.70
N GLY A 136 17.66 10.81 -8.26
CA GLY A 136 17.48 10.64 -9.71
C GLY A 136 18.14 9.38 -10.28
N PRO A 137 18.14 9.22 -11.63
CA PRO A 137 18.49 7.98 -12.31
C PRO A 137 19.84 7.36 -11.92
N GLY A 138 20.85 8.17 -11.65
CA GLY A 138 22.17 7.69 -11.24
C GLY A 138 22.22 6.99 -9.87
N PHE A 139 21.15 7.07 -9.08
CA PHE A 139 21.05 6.44 -7.76
C PHE A 139 19.93 5.38 -7.69
N TRP A 140 19.19 5.16 -8.77
CA TRP A 140 18.05 4.25 -8.76
C TRP A 140 18.44 2.80 -8.53
N ASP A 141 19.54 2.31 -9.09
CA ASP A 141 20.00 0.93 -8.86
C ASP A 141 20.32 0.68 -7.38
N LYS A 142 20.99 1.64 -6.73
CA LYS A 142 21.29 1.59 -5.30
C LYS A 142 20.03 1.69 -4.44
N ALA A 143 19.05 2.47 -4.87
CA ALA A 143 17.77 2.56 -4.17
C ALA A 143 16.99 1.24 -4.28
N GLU A 144 17.03 0.59 -5.45
CA GLU A 144 16.42 -0.71 -5.70
C GLU A 144 17.05 -1.79 -4.81
N GLU A 145 18.38 -1.88 -4.78
CA GLU A 145 19.12 -2.81 -3.90
C GLU A 145 18.69 -2.66 -2.45
N LYS A 146 18.65 -1.42 -1.93
CA LYS A 146 18.22 -1.16 -0.55
C LYS A 146 16.76 -1.50 -0.28
N LEU A 147 15.86 -1.29 -1.24
CA LEU A 147 14.46 -1.69 -1.07
C LEU A 147 14.34 -3.20 -0.98
N LEU A 148 15.06 -3.94 -1.83
CA LEU A 148 15.08 -5.40 -1.79
C LEU A 148 15.68 -5.93 -0.48
N GLU A 149 16.78 -5.34 0.00
CA GLU A 149 17.33 -5.64 1.33
C GLU A 149 16.29 -5.45 2.44
N ILE A 150 15.59 -4.31 2.45
CA ILE A 150 14.55 -4.03 3.45
C ILE A 150 13.42 -5.05 3.37
N ILE A 151 12.95 -5.39 2.16
CA ILE A 151 11.86 -6.36 1.96
C ILE A 151 12.28 -7.75 2.45
N ASN A 152 13.52 -8.17 2.15
CA ASN A 152 14.05 -9.46 2.57
C ASN A 152 14.24 -9.53 4.09
N GLU A 153 14.75 -8.46 4.72
CA GLU A 153 14.96 -8.41 6.17
C GLU A 153 13.65 -8.34 6.98
N GLN A 154 12.64 -7.61 6.48
CA GLN A 154 11.43 -7.28 7.25
C GLN A 154 10.18 -8.07 6.83
N GLY A 155 10.26 -8.79 5.71
CA GLY A 155 9.16 -9.51 5.09
C GLY A 155 8.23 -8.61 4.28
N TYR A 156 7.69 -9.17 3.20
CA TYR A 156 6.83 -8.47 2.23
C TYR A 156 5.46 -8.02 2.79
N TYR A 157 5.05 -8.53 3.95
CA TYR A 157 3.82 -8.07 4.64
C TYR A 157 3.92 -6.63 5.14
N TRP A 158 5.14 -6.09 5.30
CA TRP A 158 5.31 -4.64 5.40
C TRP A 158 5.26 -4.05 3.99
N VAL A 159 4.09 -3.58 3.59
CA VAL A 159 3.80 -3.25 2.19
C VAL A 159 4.39 -1.93 1.70
N GLU A 160 4.79 -1.02 2.60
CA GLU A 160 5.29 0.30 2.19
C GLU A 160 6.61 0.20 1.39
N PRO A 161 7.62 -0.60 1.78
CA PRO A 161 8.78 -0.89 0.92
C PRO A 161 8.42 -1.43 -0.46
N LEU A 162 7.43 -2.33 -0.59
CA LEU A 162 6.96 -2.82 -1.88
C LEU A 162 6.35 -1.70 -2.72
N ASN A 163 5.54 -0.83 -2.11
CA ASN A 163 4.94 0.33 -2.78
C ASN A 163 6.02 1.34 -3.25
N ARG A 164 7.10 1.49 -2.48
CA ARG A 164 8.27 2.29 -2.89
C ARG A 164 9.02 1.66 -4.05
N LEU A 165 9.18 0.34 -4.05
CA LEU A 165 9.76 -0.38 -5.18
C LEU A 165 8.88 -0.25 -6.42
N ALA A 166 7.56 -0.37 -6.30
CA ALA A 166 6.62 -0.14 -7.38
C ALA A 166 6.78 1.27 -7.98
N THR A 167 6.91 2.27 -7.12
CA THR A 167 7.16 3.66 -7.53
C THR A 167 8.49 3.80 -8.27
N LEU A 168 9.56 3.18 -7.76
CA LEU A 168 10.87 3.19 -8.41
C LEU A 168 10.83 2.54 -9.81
N LYS A 169 10.20 1.38 -9.94
CA LYS A 169 10.00 0.69 -11.22
C LYS A 169 9.21 1.53 -12.20
N PHE A 170 8.17 2.23 -11.73
CA PHE A 170 7.44 3.17 -12.55
C PHE A 170 8.35 4.30 -13.08
N MET A 171 9.17 4.91 -12.21
CA MET A 171 10.11 5.97 -12.61
C MET A 171 11.16 5.48 -13.59
N GLN A 172 11.61 4.22 -13.47
CA GLN A 172 12.52 3.55 -14.40
C GLN A 172 11.87 3.19 -15.75
N GLY A 173 10.55 3.39 -15.92
CA GLY A 173 9.82 2.97 -17.12
C GLY A 173 9.46 1.48 -17.16
N LYS A 174 9.76 0.73 -16.09
CA LYS A 174 9.46 -0.69 -15.94
C LYS A 174 8.02 -0.87 -15.45
N HIS A 175 7.06 -0.54 -16.31
CA HIS A 175 5.64 -0.44 -15.93
C HIS A 175 5.01 -1.78 -15.57
N GLU A 176 5.40 -2.88 -16.21
CA GLU A 176 4.90 -4.23 -15.86
C GLU A 176 5.36 -4.67 -14.46
N GLU A 177 6.64 -4.49 -14.15
CA GLU A 177 7.16 -4.74 -12.80
C GLU A 177 6.46 -3.87 -11.74
N SER A 178 6.23 -2.60 -12.05
CA SER A 178 5.48 -1.68 -11.18
C SER A 178 4.04 -2.14 -10.95
N LYS A 179 3.37 -2.65 -11.98
CA LYS A 179 2.01 -3.19 -11.92
C LYS A 179 1.95 -4.34 -10.92
N ASP A 180 2.85 -5.31 -11.08
CA ASP A 180 2.87 -6.53 -10.26
C ASP A 180 3.11 -6.19 -8.78
N LEU A 181 4.02 -5.27 -8.50
CA LEU A 181 4.29 -4.79 -7.15
C LEU A 181 3.10 -4.03 -6.54
N CYS A 182 2.45 -3.14 -7.30
CA CYS A 182 1.24 -2.46 -6.84
C CYS A 182 0.12 -3.45 -6.53
N LEU A 183 -0.08 -4.46 -7.37
CA LEU A 183 -1.09 -5.48 -7.13
C LEU A 183 -0.75 -6.34 -5.91
N LYS A 184 0.53 -6.65 -5.64
CA LYS A 184 0.94 -7.32 -4.40
C LYS A 184 0.64 -6.49 -3.15
N VAL A 185 0.86 -5.17 -3.20
CA VAL A 185 0.48 -4.28 -2.10
C VAL A 185 -1.03 -4.32 -1.87
N LEU A 186 -1.83 -4.31 -2.94
CA LEU A 186 -3.29 -4.29 -2.88
C LEU A 186 -3.90 -5.65 -2.52
N ASP A 187 -3.18 -6.74 -2.75
CA ASP A 187 -3.52 -8.07 -2.25
C ASP A 187 -3.48 -8.11 -0.72
N ILE A 188 -2.45 -7.50 -0.11
CA ILE A 188 -2.24 -7.49 1.35
C ILE A 188 -3.04 -6.37 2.04
N LYS A 189 -3.09 -5.17 1.44
CA LYS A 189 -3.84 -4.02 1.95
C LYS A 189 -4.68 -3.40 0.81
N PRO A 190 -5.88 -3.95 0.52
CA PRO A 190 -6.78 -3.43 -0.52
C PRO A 190 -7.15 -1.95 -0.40
N TRP A 191 -7.08 -1.38 0.81
CA TRP A 191 -7.33 0.02 1.12
C TRP A 191 -6.10 0.93 1.02
N HIS A 192 -4.95 0.42 0.59
CA HIS A 192 -3.72 1.20 0.52
C HIS A 192 -3.79 2.28 -0.58
N PHE A 193 -4.19 3.50 -0.21
CA PHE A 193 -4.49 4.58 -1.16
C PHE A 193 -3.30 4.97 -2.06
N GLY A 194 -2.06 4.80 -1.59
CA GLY A 194 -0.84 5.00 -2.39
C GLY A 194 -0.77 4.06 -3.59
N ALA A 195 -0.84 2.74 -3.36
CA ALA A 195 -0.85 1.73 -4.41
C ALA A 195 -2.10 1.81 -5.31
N LEU A 196 -3.28 2.13 -4.76
CA LEU A 196 -4.50 2.37 -5.56
C LEU A 196 -4.31 3.52 -6.57
N SER A 197 -3.58 4.56 -6.18
CA SER A 197 -3.25 5.66 -7.08
C SER A 197 -2.15 5.26 -8.07
N GLY A 198 -1.13 4.53 -7.60
CA GLY A 198 -0.02 4.04 -8.42
C GLY A 198 -0.47 3.11 -9.54
N ILE A 199 -1.31 2.11 -9.25
CA ILE A 199 -1.75 1.11 -10.24
C ILE A 199 -2.53 1.75 -11.40
N VAL A 200 -3.29 2.81 -11.14
CA VAL A 200 -3.99 3.58 -12.20
C VAL A 200 -2.98 4.22 -13.15
N LEU A 201 -1.93 4.86 -12.61
CA LEU A 201 -0.87 5.46 -13.42
C LEU A 201 -0.12 4.41 -14.23
N VAL A 202 0.11 3.23 -13.65
CA VAL A 202 0.74 2.11 -14.33
C VAL A 202 -0.09 1.65 -15.53
N PHE A 203 -1.38 1.34 -15.35
CA PHE A 203 -2.24 0.90 -16.46
C PHE A 203 -2.40 1.96 -17.54
N VAL A 204 -2.42 3.25 -17.19
CA VAL A 204 -2.40 4.34 -18.17
C VAL A 204 -1.12 4.29 -19.02
N ASN A 205 0.04 4.00 -18.44
CA ASN A 205 1.31 3.92 -19.19
C ASN A 205 1.48 2.61 -19.94
N LEU A 206 0.75 1.55 -19.56
CA LEU A 206 0.61 0.32 -20.33
C LEU A 206 -0.42 0.43 -21.46
N ASN A 207 -1.04 1.61 -21.65
CA ASN A 207 -2.15 1.84 -22.59
C ASN A 207 -3.37 0.94 -22.36
N ASP A 208 -3.55 0.42 -21.13
CA ASP A 208 -4.71 -0.37 -20.74
C ASP A 208 -5.78 0.53 -20.10
N SER A 209 -6.57 1.16 -20.96
CA SER A 209 -7.62 2.08 -20.52
C SER A 209 -8.76 1.42 -19.75
N ASN A 210 -8.96 0.10 -19.92
CA ASN A 210 -10.03 -0.62 -19.25
C ASN A 210 -9.67 -0.85 -17.79
N ASN A 211 -8.49 -1.43 -17.53
CA ASN A 211 -8.02 -1.62 -16.17
C ASN A 211 -7.77 -0.29 -15.46
N ALA A 212 -7.26 0.74 -16.16
CA ALA A 212 -7.10 2.07 -15.57
C ALA A 212 -8.42 2.63 -15.03
N LYS A 213 -9.55 2.46 -15.74
CA LYS A 213 -10.88 2.89 -15.28
C LYS A 213 -11.36 2.09 -14.08
N ILE A 214 -11.24 0.76 -14.15
CA ILE A 214 -11.63 -0.15 -13.08
C ILE A 214 -10.93 0.25 -11.77
N TRP A 215 -9.60 0.43 -11.81
CA TRP A 215 -8.83 0.82 -10.63
C TRP A 215 -9.05 2.27 -10.20
N ALA A 216 -9.35 3.18 -11.15
CA ALA A 216 -9.66 4.57 -10.80
C ALA A 216 -10.87 4.70 -9.88
N ASN A 217 -11.86 3.81 -10.02
CA ASN A 217 -13.05 3.72 -9.16
C ASN A 217 -12.75 3.20 -7.75
N ARG A 218 -11.56 2.63 -7.51
CA ARG A 218 -11.12 2.19 -6.17
C ARG A 218 -10.29 3.24 -5.43
N ARG A 219 -9.89 4.35 -6.05
CA ARG A 219 -9.06 5.38 -5.39
C ARG A 219 -9.83 6.11 -4.29
N LEU A 220 -9.10 6.56 -3.27
CA LEU A 220 -9.62 7.48 -2.26
C LEU A 220 -10.12 8.77 -2.94
N PRO A 221 -11.42 9.09 -2.88
CA PRO A 221 -11.94 10.34 -3.45
C PRO A 221 -11.39 11.57 -2.71
N PRO A 222 -11.14 12.68 -3.41
CA PRO A 222 -10.70 13.92 -2.76
C PRO A 222 -11.79 14.46 -1.84
N LEU A 223 -11.37 14.98 -0.68
CA LEU A 223 -12.28 15.67 0.24
C LEU A 223 -12.88 16.89 -0.44
N GLN A 224 -14.21 16.96 -0.48
CA GLN A 224 -14.93 18.12 -0.98
C GLN A 224 -15.05 19.16 0.13
N PRO A 225 -14.66 20.43 -0.11
CA PRO A 225 -14.82 21.50 0.87
C PRO A 225 -16.28 21.79 1.23
N THR A 226 -17.20 21.40 0.36
CA THR A 226 -18.65 21.60 0.50
C THR A 226 -19.38 20.36 -0.01
N GLY A 227 -20.40 19.89 0.73
CA GLY A 227 -21.20 18.72 0.39
C GLY A 227 -20.97 17.54 1.35
N GLU A 228 -21.69 16.45 1.14
CA GLU A 228 -21.74 15.33 2.10
C GLU A 228 -20.62 14.29 1.92
N ASN A 229 -19.66 14.50 1.02
CA ASN A 229 -18.53 13.56 0.79
C ASN A 229 -18.96 12.09 0.56
N GLU A 230 -20.13 11.85 -0.04
CA GLU A 230 -20.75 10.53 -0.18
C GLU A 230 -19.81 9.45 -0.75
N HIS A 231 -19.16 9.70 -1.89
CA HIS A 231 -18.20 8.76 -2.47
C HIS A 231 -17.01 8.45 -1.55
N ARG A 232 -16.56 9.44 -0.76
CA ARG A 232 -15.45 9.25 0.19
C ARG A 232 -15.91 8.38 1.36
N ARG A 233 -17.14 8.60 1.86
CA ARG A 233 -17.80 7.77 2.86
C ARG A 233 -17.97 6.33 2.39
N GLU A 234 -18.44 6.11 1.16
CA GLU A 234 -18.52 4.77 0.55
C GLU A 234 -17.14 4.10 0.47
N TRP A 235 -16.12 4.85 0.07
CA TRP A 235 -14.74 4.35 0.05
C TRP A 235 -14.28 3.94 1.45
N VAL A 236 -14.52 4.77 2.47
CA VAL A 236 -14.16 4.50 3.86
C VAL A 236 -14.88 3.27 4.39
N VAL A 237 -16.19 3.14 4.17
CA VAL A 237 -16.97 1.96 4.59
C VAL A 237 -16.39 0.67 4.02
N ARG A 238 -16.07 0.66 2.73
CA ARG A 238 -15.43 -0.50 2.09
C ARG A 238 -14.03 -0.75 2.65
N ALA A 239 -13.19 0.27 2.77
CA ALA A 239 -11.83 0.15 3.28
C ALA A 239 -11.78 -0.38 4.72
N VAL A 240 -12.68 0.10 5.58
CA VAL A 240 -12.85 -0.38 6.96
C VAL A 240 -13.28 -1.84 6.96
N LYS A 241 -14.26 -2.21 6.13
CA LYS A 241 -14.70 -3.61 6.00
C LYS A 241 -13.56 -4.53 5.57
N ASP A 242 -12.80 -4.15 4.54
CA ASP A 242 -11.66 -4.93 4.06
C ASP A 242 -10.60 -5.08 5.16
N ALA A 243 -10.34 -4.02 5.94
CA ALA A 243 -9.39 -4.03 7.04
C ALA A 243 -9.84 -4.91 8.22
N HIS A 244 -11.13 -4.89 8.55
CA HIS A 244 -11.69 -5.80 9.56
C HIS A 244 -11.63 -7.26 9.11
N ASN A 245 -11.95 -7.55 7.83
CA ASN A 245 -11.87 -8.91 7.30
C ASN A 245 -10.44 -9.45 7.36
N ALA A 246 -9.45 -8.63 6.98
CA ALA A 246 -8.04 -8.99 7.08
C ALA A 246 -7.63 -9.28 8.53
N LEU A 247 -8.05 -8.43 9.48
CA LEU A 247 -7.79 -8.64 10.90
C LEU A 247 -8.40 -9.96 11.42
N SER A 248 -9.67 -10.25 11.10
CA SER A 248 -10.33 -11.48 11.53
C SER A 248 -9.70 -12.74 10.92
N HIS A 249 -9.24 -12.66 9.67
CA HIS A 249 -8.53 -13.76 9.02
C HIS A 249 -7.17 -14.02 9.67
N ASP A 250 -6.44 -12.97 10.05
CA ASP A 250 -5.17 -13.08 10.78
C ASP A 250 -5.39 -13.66 12.20
N GLU A 251 -6.51 -13.34 12.86
CA GLU A 251 -6.94 -13.93 14.14
C GLU A 251 -7.19 -15.42 14.06
N SER A 252 -7.98 -15.88 13.08
CA SER A 252 -8.31 -17.31 12.95
C SER A 252 -7.09 -18.17 12.68
N ARG A 253 -6.11 -17.65 11.92
CA ARG A 253 -4.85 -18.35 11.64
C ARG A 253 -4.00 -18.55 12.88
N GLY A 254 -3.93 -17.55 13.76
CA GLY A 254 -3.17 -17.66 15.01
C GLY A 254 -3.73 -18.75 15.93
N THR A 255 -5.05 -18.96 15.93
CA THR A 255 -5.69 -20.00 16.75
C THR A 255 -5.49 -21.42 16.22
N GLU A 256 -5.31 -21.59 14.90
CA GLU A 256 -5.08 -22.90 14.28
C GLU A 256 -3.62 -23.38 14.50
N SER A 257 -2.63 -22.48 14.42
CA SER A 257 -1.23 -22.82 14.69
C SER A 257 -0.99 -23.25 16.15
N ASP A 258 -1.71 -22.63 17.09
CA ASP A 258 -1.63 -22.96 18.52
C ASP A 258 -2.22 -24.35 18.86
N PHE A 259 -3.07 -24.89 17.97
CA PHE A 259 -3.69 -26.21 18.12
C PHE A 259 -2.82 -27.34 17.57
N GLU A 260 -2.13 -27.11 16.45
CA GLU A 260 -1.19 -28.08 15.87
C GLU A 260 0.07 -28.27 16.72
N GLU A 261 0.58 -27.20 17.34
CA GLU A 261 1.75 -27.29 18.24
C GLU A 261 1.43 -28.01 19.56
N LYS A 262 0.18 -27.96 20.04
CA LYS A 262 -0.25 -28.76 21.20
C LYS A 262 -0.49 -30.24 20.86
N SER A 263 -0.92 -30.54 19.65
CA SER A 263 -1.14 -31.93 19.21
C SER A 263 0.16 -32.74 19.07
N SER A 264 1.29 -32.09 18.83
CA SER A 264 2.59 -32.77 18.66
C SER A 264 3.34 -32.99 19.98
N LEU A 265 2.97 -32.28 21.05
CA LEU A 265 3.58 -32.43 22.38
C LEU A 265 2.94 -33.53 23.24
N ASP A 266 1.76 -34.01 22.87
CA ASP A 266 1.04 -35.06 23.61
C ASP A 266 1.40 -36.50 23.15
N ASP A 267 2.04 -36.68 21.98
CA ASP A 267 2.42 -38.00 21.45
C ASP A 267 3.75 -38.54 22.02
N ASP A 268 4.60 -37.70 22.61
CA ASP A 268 5.91 -38.12 23.16
C ASP A 268 5.86 -38.62 24.62
N LEU A 269 4.70 -38.59 25.28
CA LEU A 269 4.54 -39.00 26.69
C LEU A 269 4.00 -40.43 26.88
N TYR A 270 3.78 -41.20 25.82
CA TYR A 270 3.35 -42.61 25.88
C TYR A 270 4.26 -43.56 25.07
N GLY A 271 5.58 -43.37 25.15
CA GLY A 271 6.58 -44.24 24.54
C GLY A 271 7.27 -45.18 25.53
N SER A 272 6.65 -46.34 25.79
CA SER A 272 7.26 -47.62 26.25
C SER A 272 8.30 -47.62 27.38
N ASP A 273 7.88 -48.06 28.57
CA ASP A 273 8.77 -48.79 29.48
C ASP A 273 8.03 -50.00 30.06
N ASN A 274 8.13 -51.12 29.37
CA ASN A 274 7.60 -52.43 29.77
C ASN A 274 8.73 -53.46 29.69
N THR A 275 9.55 -53.51 30.73
CA THR A 275 10.43 -54.66 31.00
C THR A 275 10.46 -54.94 32.50
N TRP A 276 9.66 -55.93 32.91
CA TRP A 276 9.86 -56.67 34.15
C TRP A 276 10.58 -57.98 33.79
N GLN A 277 11.86 -58.07 34.16
CA GLN A 277 12.60 -59.31 34.44
C GLN A 277 13.70 -59.01 35.46
#